data_AF-C4V6Q4-F1
#
_entry.id   AF-C4V6Q4-F1
#
_cell.length_a   1.000
_cell.length_b   1.000
_cell.length_c   1.000
_cell.angle_alpha   90.00
_cell.angle_beta   90.00
_cell.angle_gamma   90.00
#
_symmetry.space_group_name_H-M   'P 1'
#
loop_
_entity.id
_entity.type
_entity.pdbx_description
1 polymer ?
#
loop_
_entity_poly.entity_id
_entity_poly.type
_entity_poly.pdbx_seq_one_letter_code
_entity_poly.pdbx_strand_id
1 'polypeptide(L)'
;MSYFFKNNRTLKKANSYLIYVNISDNCIYDISDIIIEYNTTTNKVTIICDDLPEDIKSRMLKYFKGDINQFIVYIEENLETFLSGKEPEVKLESHSLTFDKCVLEDKITSLLDNYVYPTQNVNINILQYELSKKNIYFFSAKKIYLQVNCKKCKESCEIKDLKTCKCGTLLKCNFIPTLDAEKLGSLFFENCTFCHLNPSNFQFNCANCFSNYQSNKIGLNTKFQMSCWKCNTFLTFCIKKTTFLEKKNNDI
;
A
#
# COMPACT_ATOMS: atom_id res chain seq x y z
N MET A 1 -23.65 -6.54 -4.08
CA MET A 1 -22.73 -5.40 -3.89
C MET A 1 -23.59 -4.14 -3.88
N SER A 2 -23.98 -3.66 -2.71
CA SER A 2 -24.83 -2.48 -2.54
C SER A 2 -23.95 -1.23 -2.52
N TYR A 3 -23.96 -0.46 -3.60
CA TYR A 3 -23.35 0.87 -3.61
C TYR A 3 -24.19 1.77 -2.70
N PHE A 4 -23.59 2.28 -1.63
CA PHE A 4 -24.24 3.25 -0.75
C PHE A 4 -24.08 4.65 -1.37
N PHE A 5 -25.04 5.06 -2.20
CA PHE A 5 -25.20 6.44 -2.65
C PHE A 5 -25.94 7.19 -1.55
N LYS A 6 -25.20 7.62 -0.52
CA LYS A 6 -25.81 8.32 0.61
C LYS A 6 -26.25 9.71 0.11
N ASN A 7 -27.55 9.87 -0.12
CA ASN A 7 -28.31 11.12 -0.31
C ASN A 7 -28.67 11.51 -1.76
N ASN A 8 -28.13 10.86 -2.79
CA ASN A 8 -28.52 11.13 -4.17
C ASN A 8 -29.76 10.31 -4.59
N ARG A 9 -30.64 10.92 -5.40
CA ARG A 9 -31.63 10.14 -6.15
C ARG A 9 -30.88 9.25 -7.14
N THR A 10 -31.19 7.95 -7.15
CA THR A 10 -30.55 6.99 -8.05
C THR A 10 -31.57 6.10 -8.75
N LEU A 11 -31.31 5.79 -10.02
CA LEU A 11 -32.08 4.82 -10.80
C LEU A 11 -31.13 3.71 -11.26
N LYS A 12 -31.49 2.47 -10.95
CA LYS A 12 -30.72 1.30 -11.38
C LYS A 12 -31.19 0.84 -12.76
N LYS A 13 -30.27 0.76 -13.71
CA LYS A 13 -30.42 0.06 -14.99
C LYS A 13 -29.65 -1.26 -14.95
N ALA A 14 -29.87 -2.14 -15.94
CA ALA A 14 -29.32 -3.50 -15.94
C ALA A 14 -27.80 -3.56 -15.65
N ASN A 15 -27.02 -2.67 -16.27
CA ASN A 15 -25.55 -2.63 -16.17
C ASN A 15 -25.00 -1.26 -15.71
N SER A 16 -25.88 -0.33 -15.34
CA SER A 16 -25.48 1.03 -14.94
C SER A 16 -26.34 1.59 -13.81
N TYR A 17 -25.80 2.58 -13.11
CA TYR A 17 -26.52 3.43 -12.19
C TYR A 17 -26.62 4.82 -12.78
N LEU A 18 -27.83 5.38 -12.84
CA LEU A 18 -28.04 6.80 -13.06
C LEU A 18 -28.12 7.48 -11.70
N ILE A 19 -27.28 8.49 -11.50
CA ILE A 19 -27.11 9.15 -10.21
C ILE A 19 -27.35 10.63 -10.45
N TYR A 20 -28.39 11.16 -9.82
CA TYR A 20 -28.75 12.57 -9.93
C TYR A 20 -27.88 13.35 -8.95
N VAL A 21 -27.09 14.28 -9.49
CA VAL A 21 -26.26 15.20 -8.70
C VAL A 21 -27.19 16.14 -7.95
N ASN A 22 -26.96 16.32 -6.66
CA ASN A 22 -27.72 17.29 -5.88
C ASN A 22 -27.23 18.70 -6.22
N ILE A 23 -28.11 19.51 -6.79
CA ILE A 23 -27.84 20.92 -7.08
C ILE A 23 -28.29 21.72 -5.86
N SER A 24 -27.41 22.56 -5.33
CA SER A 24 -27.72 23.45 -4.20
C SER A 24 -28.85 24.41 -4.56
N ASP A 25 -29.80 24.63 -3.64
CA ASP A 25 -30.87 25.63 -3.80
C ASP A 25 -30.34 27.06 -3.99
N ASN A 26 -29.07 27.31 -3.65
CA ASN A 26 -28.40 28.60 -3.82
C ASN A 26 -27.65 28.74 -5.16
N CYS A 27 -27.69 27.73 -6.04
CA CYS A 27 -27.03 27.79 -7.34
C CYS A 27 -27.69 28.85 -8.24
N ILE A 28 -26.91 29.85 -8.67
CA ILE A 28 -27.40 30.97 -9.49
C ILE A 28 -27.58 30.63 -10.98
N TYR A 29 -27.24 29.41 -11.39
CA TYR A 29 -27.31 28.94 -12.77
C TYR A 29 -28.59 28.13 -12.99
N ASP A 30 -29.37 28.52 -13.98
CA ASP A 30 -30.58 27.79 -14.41
C ASP A 30 -30.17 26.61 -15.29
N ILE A 31 -30.07 25.42 -14.69
CA ILE A 31 -29.62 24.18 -15.33
C ILE A 31 -30.57 23.02 -15.02
N SER A 32 -30.82 22.17 -16.01
CA SER A 32 -31.52 20.89 -15.80
C SER A 32 -30.73 19.92 -14.94
N ASP A 33 -31.42 18.85 -14.49
CA ASP A 33 -30.82 17.77 -13.71
C ASP A 33 -29.52 17.26 -14.35
N ILE A 34 -28.43 17.30 -13.59
CA ILE A 34 -27.16 16.68 -13.99
C ILE A 34 -27.16 15.23 -13.55
N ILE A 35 -27.07 14.31 -14.51
CA ILE A 35 -27.12 12.87 -14.25
C ILE A 35 -25.76 12.24 -14.56
N ILE A 36 -25.17 11.57 -13.57
CA ILE A 36 -23.97 10.77 -13.72
C ILE A 36 -24.38 9.33 -13.99
N GLU A 37 -24.09 8.81 -15.19
CA GLU A 37 -24.25 7.40 -15.51
C GLU A 37 -22.95 6.65 -15.22
N TYR A 38 -23.01 5.68 -14.31
CA TYR A 38 -21.89 4.82 -13.95
C TYR A 38 -22.14 3.38 -14.41
N ASN A 39 -21.33 2.88 -15.35
CA ASN A 39 -21.39 1.50 -15.81
C ASN A 39 -20.55 0.59 -14.91
N THR A 40 -21.21 -0.33 -14.20
CA THR A 40 -20.53 -1.21 -13.23
C THR A 40 -19.66 -2.29 -13.86
N THR A 41 -19.85 -2.57 -15.16
CA THR A 41 -19.12 -3.62 -15.86
C THR A 41 -17.81 -3.09 -16.44
N THR A 42 -17.85 -1.86 -16.99
CA THR A 42 -16.69 -1.23 -17.63
C THR A 42 -15.97 -0.24 -16.73
N ASN A 43 -16.51 0.05 -15.54
CA ASN A 43 -16.04 1.08 -14.62
C ASN A 43 -15.90 2.47 -15.29
N LYS A 44 -16.79 2.79 -16.21
CA LYS A 44 -16.82 4.07 -16.94
C LYS A 44 -17.93 4.97 -16.42
N VAL A 45 -17.67 6.27 -16.47
CA VAL A 45 -18.62 7.33 -16.10
C VAL A 45 -18.90 8.22 -17.30
N THR A 46 -20.16 8.59 -17.47
CA THR A 46 -20.64 9.57 -18.45
C THR A 46 -21.55 10.58 -17.75
N ILE A 47 -21.48 11.85 -18.16
CA ILE A 47 -22.33 12.92 -17.62
C ILE A 47 -23.40 13.23 -18.66
N ILE A 48 -24.66 13.15 -18.25
CA ILE A 48 -25.85 13.39 -19.06
C ILE A 48 -26.51 14.67 -18.52
N CYS A 49 -26.45 15.73 -19.32
CA CYS A 49 -27.13 17.00 -19.10
C CYS A 49 -27.10 17.77 -20.43
N ASP A 50 -28.26 18.20 -20.92
CA ASP A 50 -28.36 18.84 -22.24
C ASP A 50 -27.89 20.31 -22.20
N ASP A 51 -28.04 20.96 -21.04
CA ASP A 51 -27.67 22.37 -20.85
C ASP A 51 -26.16 22.56 -20.61
N LEU A 52 -25.42 21.47 -20.39
CA LEU A 52 -23.98 21.51 -20.19
C LEU A 52 -23.22 21.36 -21.52
N PRO A 53 -22.38 22.34 -21.90
CA PRO A 53 -21.41 22.18 -22.97
C PRO A 53 -20.48 20.98 -22.79
N GLU A 54 -20.08 20.34 -23.90
CA GLU A 54 -19.21 19.16 -23.89
C GLU A 54 -17.83 19.41 -23.28
N ASP A 55 -17.33 20.64 -23.33
CA ASP A 55 -16.06 20.99 -22.71
C ASP A 55 -16.16 20.99 -21.17
N ILE A 56 -17.28 21.43 -20.60
CA ILE A 56 -17.54 21.35 -19.14
C ILE A 56 -17.69 19.89 -18.72
N LYS A 57 -18.47 19.08 -19.45
CA LYS A 57 -18.60 17.64 -19.19
C LYS A 57 -17.24 16.95 -19.24
N SER A 58 -16.42 17.27 -20.23
CA SER A 58 -15.07 16.73 -20.38
C SER A 58 -14.16 17.12 -19.21
N ARG A 59 -14.25 18.37 -18.73
CA ARG A 59 -13.48 18.84 -17.56
C ARG A 59 -13.90 18.10 -16.30
N MET A 60 -15.20 17.96 -16.06
CA MET A 60 -15.72 17.20 -14.91
C MET A 60 -15.22 15.75 -14.95
N LEU A 61 -15.31 15.07 -16.09
CA LEU A 61 -14.89 13.68 -16.25
C LEU A 61 -13.39 13.44 -15.97
N LYS A 62 -12.51 14.44 -16.14
CA LYS A 62 -11.07 14.32 -15.81
C LYS A 62 -10.83 14.00 -14.32
N TYR A 63 -11.77 14.32 -13.44
CA TYR A 63 -11.64 14.08 -12.00
C TYR A 63 -12.10 12.69 -11.57
N PHE A 64 -12.65 11.88 -12.49
CA PHE A 64 -13.01 10.50 -12.17
C PHE A 64 -11.77 9.60 -12.08
N LYS A 65 -11.44 9.14 -10.86
CA LYS A 65 -10.29 8.26 -10.57
C LYS A 65 -10.68 6.83 -10.18
N GLY A 66 -11.89 6.38 -10.54
CA GLY A 66 -12.36 5.02 -10.30
C GLY A 66 -13.23 4.82 -9.05
N ASP A 67 -13.34 5.82 -8.17
CA ASP A 67 -14.31 5.82 -7.06
C ASP A 67 -15.50 6.74 -7.41
N ILE A 68 -16.67 6.14 -7.63
CA ILE A 68 -17.88 6.86 -8.02
C ILE A 68 -18.43 7.75 -6.91
N ASN A 69 -18.32 7.35 -5.64
CA ASN A 69 -18.87 8.12 -4.53
C ASN A 69 -18.04 9.37 -4.28
N GLN A 70 -16.71 9.24 -4.32
CA GLN A 70 -15.82 10.40 -4.23
C GLN A 70 -16.01 11.36 -5.41
N PHE A 71 -16.25 10.80 -6.60
CA PHE A 71 -16.50 11.60 -7.78
C PHE A 71 -17.79 12.44 -7.66
N ILE A 72 -18.90 11.84 -7.22
CA ILE A 72 -20.18 12.57 -7.05
C ILE A 72 -20.02 13.71 -6.06
N VAL A 73 -19.45 13.44 -4.88
CA VAL A 73 -19.24 14.46 -3.84
C VAL A 73 -18.39 15.61 -4.37
N TYR A 74 -17.30 15.30 -5.08
CA TYR A 74 -16.44 16.32 -5.66
C TYR A 74 -17.16 17.19 -6.69
N ILE A 75 -18.00 16.58 -7.53
CA ILE A 75 -18.81 17.31 -8.51
C ILE A 75 -19.83 18.22 -7.82
N GLU A 76 -20.52 17.74 -6.78
CA GLU A 76 -21.48 18.52 -6.02
C GLU A 76 -20.83 19.73 -5.31
N GLU A 77 -19.70 19.52 -4.64
CA GLU A 77 -18.99 20.57 -3.90
C GLU A 77 -18.42 21.67 -4.81
N ASN A 78 -18.12 21.34 -6.07
CA ASN A 78 -17.46 22.25 -7.00
C ASN A 78 -18.34 22.65 -8.19
N LEU A 79 -19.64 22.33 -8.14
CA LEU A 79 -20.56 22.47 -9.26
C LEU A 79 -20.61 23.91 -9.80
N GLU A 80 -20.79 24.89 -8.93
CA GLU A 80 -20.83 26.32 -9.32
C GLU A 80 -19.54 26.78 -10.01
N THR A 81 -18.39 26.22 -9.60
CA THR A 81 -17.11 26.57 -10.22
C THR A 81 -17.03 26.02 -11.64
N PHE A 82 -17.45 24.76 -11.85
CA PHE A 82 -17.56 24.19 -13.19
C PHE A 82 -18.53 24.97 -14.09
N LEU A 83 -19.69 25.35 -13.56
CA LEU A 83 -20.71 26.12 -14.28
C LEU A 83 -20.23 27.54 -14.63
N SER A 84 -19.35 28.12 -13.83
CA SER A 84 -18.68 29.40 -14.13
C SER A 84 -17.62 29.30 -15.25
N GLY A 85 -17.39 28.10 -15.80
CA GLY A 85 -16.38 27.84 -16.83
C GLY A 85 -14.93 27.83 -16.30
N LYS A 86 -14.75 27.91 -14.98
CA LYS A 86 -13.45 27.85 -14.30
C LYS A 86 -13.17 26.42 -13.85
N GLU A 87 -11.88 26.10 -13.72
CA GLU A 87 -11.50 24.87 -13.03
C GLU A 87 -11.52 25.12 -11.52
N PRO A 88 -12.05 24.20 -10.71
CA PRO A 88 -11.98 24.32 -9.26
C PRO A 88 -10.53 24.51 -8.83
N GLU A 89 -10.26 25.56 -8.06
CA GLU A 89 -9.01 25.62 -7.32
C GLU A 89 -8.97 24.36 -6.47
N VAL A 90 -8.04 23.48 -6.77
CA VAL A 90 -7.83 22.26 -5.99
C VAL A 90 -7.32 22.71 -4.63
N LYS A 91 -8.24 23.11 -3.74
CA LYS A 91 -8.01 23.01 -2.30
C LYS A 91 -7.73 21.54 -2.10
N LEU A 92 -6.46 21.24 -1.82
CA LEU A 92 -5.98 19.93 -1.41
C LEU A 92 -6.58 19.60 -0.04
N GLU A 93 -7.91 19.51 0.06
CA GLU A 93 -8.58 18.79 1.12
C GLU A 93 -8.53 17.32 0.71
N SER A 94 -7.41 16.73 1.13
CA SER A 94 -6.96 15.34 1.11
C SER A 94 -8.04 14.26 1.24
N HIS A 95 -8.90 14.06 0.23
CA HIS A 95 -9.77 12.87 0.17
C HIS A 95 -9.61 12.02 -1.09
N SER A 96 -8.57 12.26 -1.88
CA SER A 96 -7.99 11.23 -2.76
C SER A 96 -6.60 10.85 -2.25
N LEU A 97 -6.31 9.55 -2.25
CA LEU A 97 -5.01 8.92 -1.96
C LEU A 97 -3.97 9.27 -3.04
N THR A 98 -3.84 10.54 -3.39
CA THR A 98 -2.64 11.05 -4.02
C THR A 98 -1.63 11.20 -2.90
N PHE A 99 -0.51 10.47 -3.02
CA PHE A 99 0.74 10.85 -2.36
C PHE A 99 0.80 12.36 -2.37
N ASP A 100 0.67 12.98 -1.20
CA ASP A 100 0.89 14.40 -1.06
C ASP A 100 2.17 14.69 -1.83
N LYS A 101 2.12 15.69 -2.71
CA LYS A 101 3.29 16.54 -2.86
C LYS A 101 3.51 17.10 -1.46
N CYS A 102 4.19 16.30 -0.66
CA CYS A 102 5.17 16.75 0.28
C CYS A 102 5.97 17.80 -0.48
N VAL A 103 5.57 19.06 -0.34
CA VAL A 103 6.53 20.14 -0.12
C VAL A 103 7.15 19.86 1.25
N LEU A 104 7.79 18.69 1.35
CA LEU A 104 8.95 18.54 2.16
C LEU A 104 9.94 19.36 1.37
N GLU A 105 10.24 20.55 1.89
CA GLU A 105 11.50 21.25 1.64
C GLU A 105 12.55 20.21 1.23
N ASP A 106 13.24 20.42 0.11
CA ASP A 106 14.21 19.56 -0.60
C ASP A 106 15.30 18.90 0.28
N LYS A 107 14.91 18.22 1.35
CA LYS A 107 15.70 17.74 2.50
C LYS A 107 15.30 16.35 2.95
N ILE A 108 14.06 15.92 2.69
CA ILE A 108 13.59 14.61 3.15
C ILE A 108 13.84 13.52 2.10
N THR A 109 13.86 13.87 0.82
CA THR A 109 14.23 12.96 -0.28
C THR A 109 15.65 13.18 -0.80
N SER A 110 16.30 14.28 -0.44
CA SER A 110 17.72 14.48 -0.69
C SER A 110 18.52 13.77 0.41
N LEU A 111 19.46 12.95 -0.02
CA LEU A 111 20.46 12.41 0.89
C LEU A 111 21.36 13.57 1.31
N LEU A 112 21.87 13.54 2.55
CA LEU A 112 22.86 14.52 3.00
C LEU A 112 24.00 14.64 1.99
N ASP A 113 24.58 15.83 1.83
CA ASP A 113 25.69 16.05 0.87
C ASP A 113 26.91 15.15 1.13
N ASN A 114 27.04 14.65 2.37
CA ASN A 114 28.07 13.71 2.79
C ASN A 114 27.58 12.24 2.85
N TYR A 115 26.41 11.94 2.30
CA TYR A 115 25.89 10.58 2.26
C TYR A 115 26.76 9.74 1.34
N VAL A 116 27.55 8.86 1.96
CA VAL A 116 28.32 7.85 1.26
C VAL A 116 27.41 6.65 1.06
N TYR A 117 27.06 6.36 -0.20
CA TYR A 117 26.49 5.06 -0.53
C TYR A 117 27.43 3.97 -0.02
N PRO A 118 26.94 2.91 0.64
CA PRO A 118 27.81 1.82 1.05
C PRO A 118 28.48 1.20 -0.19
N THR A 119 29.71 1.63 -0.47
CA THR A 119 30.58 1.14 -1.55
C THR A 119 31.40 -0.07 -1.09
N GLN A 120 31.42 -0.33 0.22
CA GLN A 120 32.02 -1.55 0.73
C GLN A 120 31.25 -2.73 0.17
N ASN A 121 31.99 -3.63 -0.50
CA ASN A 121 31.58 -5.00 -0.80
C ASN A 121 31.37 -5.77 0.51
N VAL A 122 30.43 -5.31 1.34
CA VAL A 122 29.98 -6.10 2.49
C VAL A 122 29.33 -7.33 1.87
N ASN A 123 29.67 -8.52 2.37
CA ASN A 123 28.93 -9.72 2.05
C ASN A 123 27.53 -9.59 2.62
N ILE A 124 26.65 -8.99 1.82
CA ILE A 124 25.25 -8.82 2.14
C ILE A 124 24.62 -10.18 1.91
N ASN A 125 24.33 -10.89 3.00
CA ASN A 125 23.53 -12.08 2.90
C ASN A 125 22.07 -11.67 2.81
N ILE A 126 21.37 -12.11 1.78
CA ILE A 126 20.00 -11.68 1.49
C ILE A 126 19.05 -12.80 1.90
N LEU A 127 18.01 -12.45 2.66
CA LEU A 127 16.88 -13.33 2.90
C LEU A 127 15.79 -13.06 1.86
N GLN A 128 15.73 -13.91 0.84
CA GLN A 128 14.65 -13.93 -0.15
C GLN A 128 13.47 -14.74 0.34
N TYR A 129 12.30 -14.45 -0.21
CA TYR A 129 11.08 -15.16 0.11
C TYR A 129 10.15 -15.30 -1.09
N GLU A 130 9.36 -16.38 -1.09
CA GLU A 130 8.27 -16.60 -2.04
C GLU A 130 6.94 -16.40 -1.30
N LEU A 131 6.12 -15.47 -1.78
CA LEU A 131 4.88 -15.07 -1.12
C LEU A 131 3.68 -15.28 -2.02
N SER A 132 2.73 -16.08 -1.55
CA SER A 132 1.37 -16.06 -2.06
C SER A 132 0.56 -15.05 -1.25
N LYS A 133 0.00 -14.02 -1.90
CA LYS A 133 -0.81 -12.99 -1.24
C LYS A 133 -2.05 -12.64 -2.05
N LYS A 134 -3.12 -12.22 -1.35
CA LYS A 134 -4.34 -11.66 -1.95
C LYS A 134 -4.73 -10.39 -1.19
N ASN A 135 -5.04 -9.34 -1.96
CA ASN A 135 -5.45 -8.02 -1.44
C ASN A 135 -4.44 -7.36 -0.50
N ILE A 136 -3.15 -7.70 -0.63
CA ILE A 136 -2.05 -7.11 0.13
C ILE A 136 -1.14 -6.37 -0.85
N TYR A 137 -0.95 -5.07 -0.65
CA TYR A 137 -0.12 -4.24 -1.50
C TYR A 137 1.36 -4.46 -1.16
N PHE A 138 1.73 -4.08 0.06
CA PHE A 138 3.09 -4.15 0.57
C PHE A 138 3.22 -5.23 1.65
N PHE A 139 4.39 -5.84 1.75
CA PHE A 139 4.73 -6.87 2.73
C PHE A 139 6.20 -6.74 3.14
N SER A 140 6.47 -6.69 4.44
CA SER A 140 7.83 -6.68 4.99
C SER A 140 7.90 -7.32 6.37
N ALA A 141 9.09 -7.38 6.94
CA ALA A 141 9.29 -7.68 8.35
C ALA A 141 10.08 -6.54 8.99
N LYS A 142 9.63 -6.03 10.14
CA LYS A 142 10.46 -5.09 10.93
C LYS A 142 11.59 -5.80 11.65
N LYS A 143 11.31 -7.00 12.16
CA LYS A 143 12.24 -7.87 12.86
C LYS A 143 11.90 -9.33 12.54
N ILE A 144 12.91 -10.18 12.51
CA ILE A 144 12.74 -11.60 12.26
C ILE A 144 13.39 -12.44 13.36
N TYR A 145 12.79 -13.60 13.62
CA TYR A 145 13.30 -14.60 14.54
C TYR A 145 14.05 -15.65 13.72
N LEU A 146 15.26 -15.98 14.12
CA LEU A 146 16.12 -16.87 13.35
C LEU A 146 16.60 -18.00 14.23
N GLN A 147 16.69 -19.19 13.64
CA GLN A 147 17.49 -20.27 14.19
C GLN A 147 18.90 -20.16 13.62
N VAL A 148 19.90 -20.13 14.51
CA VAL A 148 21.31 -20.09 14.15
C VAL A 148 22.09 -21.16 14.91
N ASN A 149 23.24 -21.58 14.38
CA ASN A 149 24.18 -22.42 15.10
C ASN A 149 25.36 -21.59 15.59
N CYS A 150 25.79 -21.81 16.83
CA CYS A 150 27.02 -21.22 17.35
C CYS A 150 28.23 -21.73 16.55
N LYS A 151 29.10 -20.84 16.06
CA LYS A 151 30.32 -21.26 15.34
C LYS A 151 31.26 -22.09 16.21
N LYS A 152 31.31 -21.81 17.51
CA LYS A 152 32.17 -22.48 18.51
C LYS A 152 31.65 -23.86 18.92
N CYS A 153 30.46 -23.94 19.52
CA CYS A 153 29.95 -25.19 20.10
C CYS A 153 28.92 -25.92 19.22
N LYS A 154 28.56 -25.35 18.05
CA LYS A 154 27.57 -25.87 17.10
C LYS A 154 26.13 -25.99 17.64
N GLU A 155 25.89 -25.63 18.91
CA GLU A 155 24.54 -25.62 19.48
C GLU A 155 23.62 -24.67 18.73
N SER A 156 22.39 -25.13 18.48
CA SER A 156 21.35 -24.38 17.82
C SER A 156 20.64 -23.45 18.81
N CYS A 157 20.56 -22.16 18.47
CA CYS A 157 19.96 -21.12 19.27
C CYS A 157 18.95 -20.31 18.45
N GLU A 158 17.77 -20.07 19.00
CA GLU A 158 16.91 -18.99 18.51
C GLU A 158 17.50 -17.65 18.91
N ILE A 159 17.65 -16.74 17.95
CA ILE A 159 18.13 -15.36 18.13
C ILE A 159 17.23 -14.39 17.35
N LYS A 160 17.16 -13.16 17.85
CA LYS A 160 16.51 -12.04 17.17
C LYS A 160 17.53 -10.96 16.84
N ASP A 161 18.25 -10.50 17.86
CA ASP A 161 19.29 -9.49 17.74
C ASP A 161 20.59 -10.04 18.38
N LEU A 162 20.68 -10.10 19.71
CA LEU A 162 21.85 -10.56 20.46
C LEU A 162 21.48 -11.72 21.39
N LYS A 163 22.35 -12.72 21.57
CA LYS A 163 22.17 -13.80 22.54
C LYS A 163 23.48 -14.44 22.96
N THR A 164 23.64 -14.75 24.24
CA THR A 164 24.77 -15.55 24.74
C THR A 164 24.45 -17.04 24.58
N CYS A 165 25.33 -17.79 23.91
CA CYS A 165 25.25 -19.24 23.80
C CYS A 165 25.63 -19.89 25.13
N LYS A 166 25.21 -21.15 25.38
CA LYS A 166 25.58 -21.87 26.62
C LYS A 166 27.09 -22.04 26.80
N CYS A 167 27.87 -22.06 25.72
CA CYS A 167 29.33 -22.10 25.77
C CYS A 167 30.00 -20.75 26.09
N GLY A 168 29.21 -19.72 26.42
CA GLY A 168 29.65 -18.36 26.76
C GLY A 168 29.87 -17.44 25.56
N THR A 169 29.80 -17.95 24.32
CA THR A 169 30.01 -17.11 23.12
C THR A 169 28.81 -16.19 22.88
N LEU A 170 29.09 -14.89 22.69
CA LEU A 170 28.10 -13.90 22.28
C LEU A 170 27.79 -14.05 20.78
N LEU A 171 26.55 -14.41 20.48
CA LEU A 171 26.00 -14.52 19.13
C LEU A 171 25.29 -13.21 18.78
N LYS A 172 25.53 -12.69 17.58
CA LYS A 172 24.89 -11.46 17.11
C LYS A 172 24.34 -11.65 15.70
N CYS A 173 23.14 -11.15 15.49
CA CYS A 173 22.48 -11.06 14.21
C CYS A 173 21.91 -9.66 14.04
N ASN A 174 22.31 -8.97 12.98
CA ASN A 174 21.69 -7.72 12.57
C ASN A 174 20.84 -7.98 11.32
N PHE A 175 19.55 -7.68 11.40
CA PHE A 175 18.63 -7.71 10.28
C PHE A 175 18.31 -6.29 9.82
N ILE A 176 18.50 -6.01 8.54
CA ILE A 176 18.12 -4.73 7.91
C ILE A 176 17.01 -5.01 6.90
N PRO A 177 15.77 -4.54 7.14
CA PRO A 177 14.66 -4.78 6.21
C PRO A 177 14.86 -4.05 4.90
N THR A 178 14.20 -4.53 3.84
CA THR A 178 14.13 -3.85 2.54
C THR A 178 12.69 -3.69 2.08
N LEU A 179 12.47 -2.82 1.10
CA LEU A 179 11.17 -2.59 0.46
C LEU A 179 10.99 -3.42 -0.82
N ASP A 180 11.97 -4.26 -1.16
CA ASP A 180 11.95 -5.14 -2.32
C ASP A 180 10.84 -6.20 -2.21
N ALA A 181 10.14 -6.46 -3.32
CA ALA A 181 8.99 -7.36 -3.35
C ALA A 181 9.35 -8.85 -3.15
N GLU A 182 10.62 -9.23 -3.30
CA GLU A 182 11.11 -10.61 -3.27
C GLU A 182 12.13 -10.85 -2.13
N LYS A 183 12.58 -9.79 -1.46
CA LYS A 183 13.57 -9.85 -0.38
C LYS A 183 12.98 -9.30 0.92
N LEU A 184 13.14 -10.02 2.02
CA LEU A 184 12.77 -9.53 3.36
C LEU A 184 13.79 -8.52 3.86
N GLY A 185 15.07 -8.76 3.57
CA GLY A 185 16.15 -7.89 4.00
C GLY A 185 17.50 -8.57 3.99
N SER A 186 18.46 -7.88 4.57
CA SER A 186 19.86 -8.28 4.68
C SER A 186 20.18 -8.77 6.08
N LEU A 187 21.06 -9.76 6.18
CA LEU A 187 21.45 -10.41 7.42
C LEU A 187 22.96 -10.42 7.62
N PHE A 188 23.39 -9.98 8.79
CA PHE A 188 24.79 -9.95 9.22
C PHE A 188 24.95 -10.74 10.50
N PHE A 189 25.85 -11.73 10.47
CA PHE A 189 26.06 -12.67 11.57
C PHE A 189 27.46 -12.55 12.15
N GLU A 190 27.57 -12.48 13.47
CA GLU A 190 28.83 -12.63 14.19
C GLU A 190 28.75 -13.87 15.11
N ASN A 191 29.80 -14.69 15.11
CA ASN A 191 29.93 -15.92 15.90
C ASN A 191 28.84 -16.99 15.71
N CYS A 192 27.98 -16.85 14.70
CA CYS A 192 26.92 -17.81 14.38
C CYS A 192 26.76 -18.00 12.88
N THR A 193 26.08 -19.08 12.49
CA THR A 193 25.71 -19.40 11.10
C THR A 193 24.20 -19.54 10.99
N PHE A 194 23.60 -18.98 9.94
CA PHE A 194 22.18 -19.08 9.67
C PHE A 194 21.74 -20.55 9.49
N CYS A 195 20.56 -20.90 10.00
CA CYS A 195 19.92 -22.19 9.72
C CYS A 195 18.58 -21.99 9.00
N HIS A 196 17.64 -21.32 9.65
CA HIS A 196 16.32 -21.05 9.06
C HIS A 196 15.61 -19.88 9.76
N LEU A 197 14.56 -19.40 9.10
CA LEU A 197 13.64 -18.42 9.65
C LEU A 197 12.63 -19.10 10.59
N ASN A 198 12.52 -18.62 11.82
CA ASN A 198 11.48 -19.01 12.77
C ASN A 198 10.22 -18.15 12.56
N PRO A 199 9.04 -18.61 13.05
CA PRO A 199 7.81 -17.85 12.96
C PRO A 199 7.97 -16.41 13.44
N SER A 200 7.66 -15.47 12.57
CA SER A 200 7.94 -14.04 12.75
C SER A 200 6.70 -13.19 12.52
N ASN A 201 6.73 -11.95 13.01
CA ASN A 201 5.68 -10.98 12.74
C ASN A 201 6.00 -10.22 11.46
N PHE A 202 5.01 -10.07 10.58
CA PHE A 202 5.14 -9.38 9.31
C PHE A 202 4.25 -8.14 9.28
N GLN A 203 4.73 -7.10 8.62
CA GLN A 203 4.00 -5.85 8.39
C GLN A 203 3.46 -5.86 6.97
N PHE A 204 2.22 -5.43 6.78
CA PHE A 204 1.60 -5.43 5.47
C PHE A 204 0.49 -4.38 5.34
N ASN A 205 0.17 -4.03 4.10
CA ASN A 205 -0.88 -3.06 3.79
C ASN A 205 -2.05 -3.70 3.05
N CYS A 206 -3.27 -3.31 3.41
CA CYS A 206 -4.44 -3.62 2.59
C CYS A 206 -4.30 -2.95 1.22
N ALA A 207 -4.51 -3.71 0.13
CA ALA A 207 -4.43 -3.16 -1.23
C ALA A 207 -5.57 -2.22 -1.61
N ASN A 208 -6.68 -2.24 -0.87
CA ASN A 208 -7.84 -1.41 -1.17
C ASN A 208 -7.80 -0.04 -0.47
N CYS A 209 -7.47 -0.01 0.83
CA CYS A 209 -7.52 1.21 1.63
C CYS A 209 -6.17 1.63 2.24
N PHE A 210 -5.09 0.92 1.91
CA PHE A 210 -3.71 1.16 2.34
C PHE A 210 -3.45 1.11 3.85
N SER A 211 -4.44 0.74 4.66
CA SER A 211 -4.28 0.57 6.10
C SER A 211 -3.15 -0.42 6.43
N ASN A 212 -2.31 -0.05 7.38
CA ASN A 212 -1.17 -0.81 7.87
C ASN A 212 -1.59 -1.83 8.92
N TYR A 213 -1.05 -3.03 8.85
CA TYR A 213 -1.29 -4.12 9.79
C TYR A 213 0.01 -4.82 10.15
N GLN A 214 -0.03 -5.52 11.29
CA GLN A 214 1.02 -6.44 11.71
C GLN A 214 0.39 -7.80 12.02
N SER A 215 0.99 -8.88 11.51
CA SER A 215 0.54 -10.24 11.80
C SER A 215 0.94 -10.69 13.20
N ASN A 216 0.28 -11.73 13.70
CA ASN A 216 0.86 -12.62 14.71
C ASN A 216 2.11 -13.34 14.16
N LYS A 217 2.77 -14.18 14.98
CA LYS A 217 3.90 -14.97 14.50
C LYS A 217 3.42 -15.99 13.45
N ILE A 218 3.93 -15.87 12.23
CA ILE A 218 3.59 -16.74 11.11
C ILE A 218 4.86 -17.46 10.66
N GLY A 219 4.78 -18.79 10.56
CA GLY A 219 5.86 -19.63 10.04
C GLY A 219 5.75 -19.84 8.52
N LEU A 220 6.73 -20.54 7.97
CA LEU A 220 6.68 -21.02 6.59
C LEU A 220 5.46 -21.92 6.38
N ASN A 221 4.86 -21.85 5.19
CA ASN A 221 3.68 -22.59 4.77
C ASN A 221 2.44 -22.43 5.68
N THR A 222 2.46 -21.46 6.58
CA THR A 222 1.32 -21.12 7.43
C THR A 222 0.53 -19.98 6.78
N LYS A 223 -0.78 -20.18 6.60
CA LYS A 223 -1.66 -19.17 6.01
C LYS A 223 -2.11 -18.17 7.07
N PHE A 224 -1.86 -16.90 6.83
CA PHE A 224 -2.49 -15.79 7.54
C PHE A 224 -3.76 -15.36 6.83
N GLN A 225 -4.80 -15.02 7.60
CA GLN A 225 -6.04 -14.49 7.08
C GLN A 225 -6.71 -13.54 8.08
N MET A 226 -7.26 -12.44 7.58
CA MET A 226 -8.09 -11.52 8.36
C MET A 226 -8.98 -10.70 7.42
N SER A 227 -10.00 -10.04 7.97
CA SER A 227 -10.69 -8.96 7.28
C SER A 227 -10.05 -7.62 7.64
N CYS A 228 -9.81 -6.78 6.64
CA CYS A 228 -9.34 -5.40 6.84
C CYS A 228 -10.34 -4.64 7.72
N TRP A 229 -9.90 -4.11 8.85
CA TRP A 229 -10.79 -3.40 9.79
C TRP A 229 -11.40 -2.12 9.21
N LYS A 230 -10.78 -1.51 8.17
CA LYS A 230 -11.26 -0.26 7.58
C LYS A 230 -12.26 -0.46 6.44
N CYS A 231 -12.01 -1.43 5.54
CA CYS A 231 -12.83 -1.62 4.33
C CYS A 231 -13.39 -3.03 4.18
N ASN A 232 -13.24 -3.90 5.18
CA ASN A 232 -13.69 -5.29 5.19
C ASN A 232 -13.13 -6.20 4.08
N THR A 233 -12.21 -5.70 3.24
CA THR A 233 -11.50 -6.52 2.26
C THR A 233 -10.78 -7.69 2.94
N PHE A 234 -11.02 -8.91 2.47
CA PHE A 234 -10.37 -10.10 2.99
C PHE A 234 -8.89 -10.14 2.58
N LEU A 235 -7.99 -10.16 3.57
CA LEU A 235 -6.54 -10.14 3.40
C LEU A 235 -5.99 -11.54 3.70
N THR A 236 -5.13 -12.06 2.83
CA THR A 236 -4.45 -13.33 3.10
C THR A 236 -3.05 -13.35 2.51
N PHE A 237 -2.14 -13.97 3.24
CA PHE A 237 -0.82 -14.30 2.72
C PHE A 237 -0.31 -15.64 3.27
N CYS A 238 0.66 -16.21 2.57
CA CYS A 238 1.39 -17.40 2.97
C CYS A 238 2.82 -17.30 2.41
N ILE A 239 3.81 -17.33 3.29
CA ILE A 239 5.21 -17.43 2.89
C ILE A 239 5.47 -18.90 2.55
N LYS A 240 5.74 -19.19 1.27
CA LYS A 240 5.93 -20.56 0.78
C LYS A 240 7.33 -21.07 1.06
N LYS A 241 8.31 -20.20 0.84
CA LYS A 241 9.72 -20.53 0.93
C LYS A 241 10.51 -19.31 1.35
N THR A 242 11.62 -19.55 2.04
CA THR A 242 12.68 -18.56 2.24
C THR A 242 13.98 -19.12 1.69
N THR A 243 14.72 -18.29 0.97
CA THR A 243 16.04 -18.64 0.43
C THR A 243 17.06 -17.69 1.02
N PHE A 244 18.14 -18.24 1.54
CA PHE A 244 19.25 -17.44 2.04
C PHE A 244 20.36 -17.41 0.99
N LEU A 245 20.64 -16.22 0.46
CA LEU A 245 21.68 -16.01 -0.53
C LEU A 245 22.92 -15.47 0.17
N GLU A 246 23.95 -16.30 0.26
CA GLU A 246 25.28 -15.88 0.68
C GLU A 246 26.06 -15.40 -0.54
N LYS A 247 26.57 -14.17 -0.51
CA LYS A 247 27.55 -13.72 -1.49
C LYS A 247 28.87 -14.39 -1.12
N LYS A 248 29.34 -15.34 -1.93
CA LYS A 248 30.70 -15.86 -1.80
C LYS A 248 31.65 -14.73 -2.21
N ASN A 249 32.63 -14.43 -1.36
CA ASN A 249 33.82 -13.73 -1.83
C ASN A 249 34.41 -14.63 -2.93
N ASN A 250 34.32 -14.19 -4.18
CA ASN A 250 35.32 -14.62 -5.15
C ASN A 250 36.57 -13.85 -4.74
N ASP A 251 37.46 -14.53 -4.03
CA ASP A 251 38.82 -14.05 -3.79
C ASP A 251 39.46 -13.80 -5.18
N ILE A 252 39.81 -12.54 -5.45
CA ILE A 252 40.83 -12.16 -6.44
C ILE A 252 42.08 -11.84 -5.65
#